data_AF-A0A1N6Y7I3-F1
#
_entry.id   AF-A0A1N6Y7I3-F1
#
_cell.length_a   1.000
_cell.length_b   1.000
_cell.length_c   1.000
_cell.angle_alpha   90.00
_cell.angle_beta   90.00
_cell.angle_gamma   90.00
#
_symmetry.space_group_name_H-M   'P 1'
#
loop_
_entity.id
_entity.type
_entity.pdbx_description
1 polymer ?
#
loop_
_entity_poly.entity_id
_entity_poly.type
_entity_poly.pdbx_seq_one_letter_code
_entity_poly.pdbx_strand_id
1 'polypeptide(L)' 'MFASGLNTVGNGGAVLQTLAPTSSIIAGPSKHSIYLGTYEFTLYTHKLGDIVRIRDFAPCNLLFDQSHE' A
#
# COMPACT_ATOMS: atom_id res chain seq x y z
N MET A 1 -0.88 -1.09 -6.09
CA MET A 1 -1.77 0.01 -5.67
C MET A 1 -1.57 0.24 -4.16
N PHE A 2 -0.49 0.91 -3.77
CA PHE A 2 -0.28 1.42 -2.40
C PHE A 2 0.23 2.85 -2.58
N ALA A 3 -0.43 3.81 -1.92
CA ALA A 3 -0.31 5.26 -2.13
C ALA A 3 -0.88 5.82 -3.45
N SER A 4 -1.64 5.03 -4.24
CA SER A 4 -2.38 5.51 -5.42
C SER A 4 -3.72 4.82 -5.67
N GLY A 5 -4.27 4.12 -4.66
CA GLY A 5 -5.58 3.46 -4.73
C GLY A 5 -6.72 4.29 -4.17
N LEU A 6 -7.95 3.79 -4.29
CA LEU A 6 -9.17 4.41 -3.74
C LEU A 6 -9.10 4.72 -2.23
N ASN A 7 -8.22 4.01 -1.49
CA ASN A 7 -8.00 4.22 -0.06
C ASN A 7 -6.91 5.27 0.26
N THR A 8 -6.36 5.94 -0.76
CA THR A 8 -5.35 7.00 -0.58
C THR A 8 -6.07 8.28 -0.18
N VAL A 9 -6.40 8.40 1.10
CA VAL A 9 -6.85 9.66 1.70
C VAL A 9 -5.59 10.51 1.94
N GLY A 10 -5.61 11.80 1.65
CA GLY A 10 -4.45 12.73 1.64
C GLY A 10 -3.66 12.91 2.94
N ASN A 11 -3.64 11.92 3.82
CA ASN A 11 -2.90 11.87 5.09
C ASN A 11 -1.47 11.33 4.94
N GLY A 12 -1.03 11.08 3.70
CA GLY A 12 0.30 10.54 3.40
C GLY A 12 0.34 9.02 3.51
N GLY A 13 1.53 8.45 3.69
CA GLY A 13 1.70 7.01 3.87
C GLY A 13 3.13 6.54 3.63
N ALA A 14 3.35 5.24 3.71
CA ALA A 14 4.64 4.64 3.41
C ALA A 14 4.48 3.40 2.51
N VAL A 15 5.44 3.20 1.61
CA VAL A 15 5.64 1.94 0.90
C VAL A 15 6.62 1.10 1.69
N LEU A 16 6.17 -0.10 2.06
CA LEU A 16 6.96 -1.09 2.77
C LEU A 16 7.29 -2.24 1.82
N GLN A 17 8.46 -2.84 2.00
CA GLN A 17 8.92 -4.03 1.29
C GLN A 17 9.38 -5.07 2.30
N THR A 18 9.10 -6.32 2.00
CA THR A 18 9.62 -7.47 2.76
C THR A 18 9.71 -8.67 1.82
N LEU A 19 10.52 -9.66 2.19
CA LEU A 19 10.48 -10.98 1.57
C LEU A 19 9.47 -11.84 2.33
N ALA A 20 8.36 -12.16 1.66
CA ALA A 20 7.33 -13.03 2.22
C ALA A 20 7.62 -14.50 1.83
N PRO A 21 8.01 -15.37 2.78
CA PRO A 21 8.21 -16.79 2.47
C PRO A 21 6.87 -17.45 2.14
N THR A 22 6.88 -18.54 1.36
CA THR A 22 5.65 -19.26 1.01
C THR A 22 4.83 -19.68 2.24
N SER A 23 5.50 -20.01 3.34
CA SER A 23 4.88 -20.37 4.62
C SER A 23 4.11 -19.24 5.32
N SER A 24 4.30 -17.99 4.90
CA SER A 24 3.52 -16.85 5.39
C SER A 24 2.27 -16.58 4.55
N ILE A 25 2.07 -17.25 3.40
CA ILE A 25 0.89 -17.02 2.56
C ILE A 25 -0.31 -17.76 3.13
N ILE A 26 -1.36 -17.02 3.49
CA ILE A 26 -2.64 -17.57 3.95
C ILE A 26 -3.57 -17.77 2.75
N ALA A 27 -3.61 -16.78 1.84
CA ALA A 27 -4.42 -16.83 0.63
C ALA A 27 -3.72 -16.10 -0.52
N GLY A 28 -3.88 -16.65 -1.72
CA GLY A 28 -3.43 -16.02 -2.96
C GLY A 28 -4.41 -14.99 -3.52
N PRO A 29 -4.10 -14.39 -4.68
CA PRO A 29 -4.92 -13.37 -5.32
C PRO A 29 -6.35 -13.82 -5.59
N SER A 30 -7.30 -12.98 -5.16
CA SER A 30 -8.72 -13.16 -5.49
C SER A 30 -9.00 -12.70 -6.92
N LYS A 31 -10.11 -13.17 -7.50
CA LYS A 31 -10.59 -12.70 -8.83
C LYS A 31 -10.71 -11.17 -8.91
N HIS A 32 -11.12 -10.53 -7.81
CA HIS A 32 -11.25 -9.07 -7.75
C HIS A 32 -9.88 -8.37 -7.85
N SER A 33 -8.89 -8.84 -7.08
CA SER A 33 -7.54 -8.26 -7.13
C SER A 33 -6.84 -8.45 -8.49
N ILE A 34 -7.11 -9.58 -9.16
CA ILE A 34 -6.60 -9.85 -10.51
C ILE A 34 -7.27 -8.89 -11.51
N TYR A 35 -8.58 -8.71 -11.42
CA TYR A 35 -9.32 -7.76 -12.26
C TYR A 35 -8.80 -6.32 -12.13
N LEU A 36 -8.40 -5.89 -10.92
CA LEU A 36 -7.80 -4.58 -10.67
C LEU A 36 -6.28 -4.51 -10.95
N GLY A 37 -5.64 -5.63 -11.36
CA GLY A 37 -4.20 -5.70 -11.61
C GLY A 37 -3.33 -5.55 -10.36
N THR A 38 -3.89 -5.73 -9.15
CA THR A 38 -3.18 -5.54 -7.88
C THR A 38 -2.55 -6.82 -7.32
N TYR A 39 -3.04 -8.00 -7.73
CA TYR A 39 -2.51 -9.32 -7.35
C TYR A 39 -2.22 -9.46 -5.84
N GLU A 40 -3.20 -9.12 -5.01
CA GLU A 40 -3.04 -9.04 -3.56
C GLU A 40 -2.97 -10.41 -2.89
N PHE A 41 -2.02 -10.58 -1.97
CA PHE A 41 -1.89 -11.78 -1.14
C PHE A 41 -2.25 -11.47 0.31
N THR A 42 -2.90 -12.41 0.98
CA THR A 42 -3.10 -12.35 2.44
C THR A 42 -1.97 -13.08 3.13
N LEU A 43 -1.25 -12.39 4.01
CA LEU A 43 -0.05 -12.90 4.66
C LEU A 43 -0.21 -13.00 6.18
N TYR A 44 0.41 -14.01 6.79
CA TYR A 44 0.60 -14.12 8.22
C TYR A 44 1.85 -13.34 8.63
N THR A 45 1.66 -12.17 9.23
CA THR A 45 2.72 -11.18 9.47
C THR A 45 3.83 -11.67 10.39
N HIS A 46 3.55 -12.57 11.33
CA HIS A 46 4.56 -13.13 12.25
C HIS A 46 5.57 -14.07 11.57
N LYS A 47 5.33 -14.48 10.32
CA LYS A 47 6.26 -15.28 9.52
C LYS A 47 6.99 -14.47 8.45
N LEU A 48 6.78 -13.15 8.40
CA LEU A 48 7.51 -12.29 7.49
C LEU A 48 8.94 -12.11 7.97
N GLY A 49 9.84 -11.87 7.01
CA GLY A 49 11.18 -11.39 7.33
C GLY A 49 11.16 -9.91 7.70
N ASP A 50 12.33 -9.29 7.62
CA ASP A 50 12.46 -7.87 7.90
C ASP A 50 11.58 -7.04 6.96
N ILE A 51 10.94 -6.03 7.54
CA ILE A 51 10.13 -5.05 6.80
C ILE A 51 10.98 -3.80 6.65
N VAL A 52 11.27 -3.45 5.40
CA VAL A 52 12.03 -2.27 5.04
C VAL A 52 11.07 -1.20 4.52
N ARG A 53 11.26 0.04 4.97
CA ARG A 53 10.55 1.18 4.43
C ARG A 53 11.28 1.69 3.20
N ILE A 54 10.56 1.75 2.07
CA ILE A 54 11.13 2.11 0.76
C ILE A 54 10.90 3.59 0.45
N ARG A 55 9.73 4.12 0.81
CA ARG A 55 9.36 5.50 0.50
C ARG A 55 8.29 5.99 1.46
N ASP A 56 8.40 7.25 1.86
CA ASP A 56 7.33 7.98 2.54
C ASP A 56 6.66 8.95 1.56
N PHE A 57 5.36 9.14 1.76
CA PHE A 57 4.53 10.11 1.09
C PHE A 57 4.00 11.07 2.15
N ALA A 58 4.28 12.36 1.98
CA ALA A 58 3.75 13.37 2.87
C ALA A 58 2.22 13.46 2.73
N PRO A 59 1.49 13.83 3.79
CA PRO A 59 0.11 14.27 3.67
C PRO A 59 0.01 15.40 2.65
N CYS A 60 -1.04 15.34 1.84
CA CYS A 60 -1.43 16.42 0.94
C CYS A 60 -2.15 17.47 1.78
N ASN A 61 -1.42 18.46 2.27
CA ASN A 61 -2.02 19.67 2.82
C ASN A 61 -2.59 20.46 1.63
N LEU A 62 -3.78 20.09 1.16
CA LEU A 62 -4.63 21.01 0.39
C LEU A 62 -5.15 22.09 1.35
N LEU A 63 -4.25 22.93 1.86
CA LEU A 63 -4.62 24.29 2.22
C LEU A 63 -4.92 24.98 0.90
N PHE A 64 -6.19 25.32 0.72
CA PHE A 64 -6.73 26.05 -0.42
C PHE A 64 -5.77 27.13 -0.89
N ASP A 65 -5.25 26.98 -2.12
CA ASP A 65 -4.81 28.12 -2.90
C ASP A 65 -6.08 28.91 -3.30
N GLN A 66 -6.53 29.78 -2.39
CA GLN A 66 -7.39 30.90 -2.74
C GLN A 66 -6.50 32.13 -2.99
N SER A 67 -5.68 32.06 -4.02
CA SER A 67 -5.08 33.26 -4.60
C SER A 67 -4.97 33.11 -6.11
N HIS A 68 -6.08 33.35 -6.81
CA HIS A 68 -6.01 34.08 -8.08
C HIS A 68 -7.30 34.87 -8.26
N GLU A 69 -7.07 36.20 -8.35
CA GLU A 69 -8.01 37.29 -8.65
C GLU A 69 -8.81 37.09 -9.93
#